data_AF-A0A838NJL5-F1
#
_entry.id   AF-A0A838NJL5-F1
#
_cell.length_a   1.000
_cell.length_b   1.000
_cell.length_c   1.000
_cell.angle_alpha   90.00
_cell.angle_beta   90.00
_cell.angle_gamma   90.00
#
_symmetry.space_group_name_H-M   'P 1'
#
loop_
_entity.id
_entity.type
_entity.pdbx_description
1 polymer ?
#
loop_
_entity_poly.entity_id
_entity_poly.type
_entity_poly.pdbx_seq_one_letter_code
_entity_poly.pdbx_strand_id
1 'polypeptide(L)'
;MTPVRLAGAVIVVGLFCLILPEAAHAWTPGTHIYLGESVLANLPVLPAAIADLLRAYPFDFLYGNIAADSSIAKHYAPLGRHCHYWHVGQEIHDLAESDAMRAFGLGYLCHLAADTIAHNYFVPRQLMLTSSTAAVGHSYWETRVEAHLGDAYARAAKDVILLDHSEADAHLDRLIAPTIFSVRTNRRLFRGMVRLTETTSWQRASQVAREYSRWGLADQDVEGHLGLSFDYMIELLGGSSVSAHQLDPSGERPLKTAKELRRRVLRASGRRNPARLRDAAQEHFGLPERPLEHWLRIPQRLPWRAPEGSAPSPKALVNRRG
;
A
#
# COMPACT_ATOMS: atom_id res chain seq x y z
N MET A 1 43.02 -4.68 9.59
CA MET A 1 42.05 -3.65 10.01
C MET A 1 42.08 -3.57 11.53
N THR A 2 42.10 -2.36 12.11
CA THR A 2 42.09 -2.22 13.58
C THR A 2 40.69 -2.55 14.13
N PRO A 3 40.57 -3.04 15.39
CA PRO A 3 39.29 -3.40 16.01
C PRO A 3 38.25 -2.26 15.97
N VAL A 4 38.73 -1.02 16.12
CA VAL A 4 37.93 0.21 16.07
C VAL A 4 37.33 0.46 14.68
N ARG A 5 38.08 0.16 13.60
CA ARG A 5 37.57 0.30 12.23
C ARG A 5 36.55 -0.79 11.87
N LEU A 6 36.70 -1.98 12.46
CA LEU A 6 35.72 -3.06 12.30
C LEU A 6 34.42 -2.74 13.05
N ALA A 7 34.51 -2.26 14.29
CA ALA A 7 33.35 -1.83 15.07
C ALA A 7 32.61 -0.65 14.40
N GLY A 8 33.35 0.34 13.88
CA GLY A 8 32.77 1.44 13.11
C GLY A 8 32.06 0.98 11.84
N ALA A 9 32.64 0.03 11.10
CA ALA A 9 32.01 -0.55 9.91
C ALA A 9 30.74 -1.34 10.26
N VAL A 10 30.75 -2.11 11.36
CA VAL A 10 29.57 -2.85 11.83
C VAL A 10 28.46 -1.90 12.29
N ILE A 11 28.79 -0.81 12.97
CA ILE A 11 27.81 0.21 13.37
C ILE A 11 27.25 0.93 12.15
N VAL A 12 28.09 1.29 11.18
CA VAL A 12 27.63 1.93 9.93
C VAL A 12 26.77 0.97 9.12
N VAL A 13 27.15 -0.30 8.96
CA VAL A 13 26.33 -1.31 8.29
C VAL A 13 25.03 -1.56 9.07
N GLY A 14 25.08 -1.63 10.39
CA GLY A 14 23.90 -1.77 11.25
C GLY A 14 22.96 -0.57 11.13
N LEU A 15 23.47 0.65 11.16
CA LEU A 15 22.71 1.88 10.88
C LEU A 15 22.18 1.89 9.45
N PHE A 16 22.96 1.44 8.46
CA PHE A 16 22.52 1.35 7.07
C PHE A 16 21.38 0.32 6.90
N CYS A 17 21.45 -0.82 7.58
CA CYS A 17 20.39 -1.82 7.63
C CYS A 17 19.14 -1.31 8.37
N LEU A 18 19.30 -0.41 9.36
CA LEU A 18 18.19 0.27 10.04
C LEU A 18 17.58 1.42 9.21
N ILE A 19 18.33 2.00 8.26
CA ILE A 19 17.91 3.12 7.41
C ILE A 19 17.39 2.64 6.05
N LEU A 20 17.71 1.42 5.62
CA LEU A 20 17.06 0.82 4.46
C LEU A 20 15.59 0.61 4.84
N PRO A 21 14.63 1.34 4.23
CA PRO A 21 13.23 1.01 4.41
C PRO A 21 13.09 -0.43 3.93
N GLU A 22 12.86 -1.33 4.88
CA GLU A 22 12.50 -2.71 4.59
C GLU A 22 11.31 -2.64 3.65
N ALA A 23 11.39 -3.38 2.54
CA ALA A 23 10.50 -3.20 1.40
C ALA A 23 9.04 -3.15 1.89
N ALA A 24 8.47 -1.95 1.85
CA ALA A 24 7.02 -1.79 1.80
C ALA A 24 6.66 -2.51 0.51
N HIS A 25 6.06 -3.68 0.68
CA HIS A 25 5.56 -4.51 -0.40
C HIS A 25 4.06 -4.25 -0.45
N ALA A 26 3.65 -2.99 -0.54
CA ALA A 26 2.27 -2.54 -0.49
C ALA A 26 2.13 -1.12 -1.01
N TRP A 27 0.97 -0.80 -1.59
CA TRP A 27 0.61 0.60 -1.70
C TRP A 27 0.85 1.32 -0.37
N THR A 28 1.31 2.57 -0.43
CA THR A 28 1.64 3.26 0.82
C THR A 28 0.40 3.43 1.71
N PRO A 29 0.56 3.62 3.03
CA PRO A 29 -0.59 3.88 3.91
C PRO A 29 -1.47 5.04 3.45
N GLY A 30 -0.91 6.12 2.89
CA GLY A 30 -1.71 7.22 2.33
C GLY A 30 -2.52 6.79 1.10
N THR A 31 -1.97 5.92 0.24
CA THR A 31 -2.70 5.37 -0.90
C THR A 31 -3.85 4.46 -0.45
N HIS A 32 -3.64 3.63 0.57
CA HIS A 32 -4.71 2.82 1.16
C HIS A 32 -5.78 3.67 1.82
N ILE A 33 -5.42 4.73 2.55
CA ILE A 33 -6.41 5.66 3.10
C ILE A 33 -7.22 6.31 1.99
N TYR A 34 -6.58 6.76 0.91
CA TYR A 34 -7.29 7.31 -0.24
C TYR A 34 -8.34 6.33 -0.80
N LEU A 35 -7.96 5.07 -1.03
CA LEU A 35 -8.86 4.04 -1.54
C LEU A 35 -9.98 3.71 -0.52
N GLY A 36 -9.63 3.57 0.76
CA GLY A 36 -10.60 3.28 1.83
C GLY A 36 -11.60 4.40 2.03
N GLU A 37 -11.17 5.66 2.00
CA GLU A 37 -12.09 6.80 2.05
C GLU A 37 -12.94 6.90 0.79
N SER A 38 -12.41 6.50 -0.38
CA SER A 38 -13.21 6.41 -1.60
C SER A 38 -14.33 5.38 -1.45
N VAL A 39 -14.10 4.26 -0.76
CA VAL A 39 -15.15 3.29 -0.40
C VAL A 39 -16.16 3.93 0.54
N LEU A 40 -15.71 4.55 1.64
CA LEU A 40 -16.60 5.19 2.64
C LEU A 40 -17.42 6.35 2.06
N ALA A 41 -16.90 7.06 1.05
CA ALA A 41 -17.62 8.12 0.35
C ALA A 41 -18.71 7.58 -0.60
N ASN A 42 -18.68 6.29 -0.93
CA ASN A 42 -19.55 5.67 -1.92
C ASN A 42 -20.29 4.44 -1.37
N LEU A 43 -20.54 4.36 -0.05
CA LEU A 43 -21.27 3.25 0.60
C LEU A 43 -22.58 2.80 -0.09
N PRO A 44 -23.39 3.68 -0.73
CA PRO A 44 -24.59 3.23 -1.43
C PRO A 44 -24.38 2.22 -2.57
N VAL A 45 -23.13 2.03 -3.04
CA VAL A 45 -22.80 1.00 -4.04
C VAL A 45 -22.65 -0.40 -3.44
N LEU A 46 -22.59 -0.52 -2.10
CA LEU A 46 -22.39 -1.77 -1.38
C LEU A 46 -23.71 -2.38 -0.90
N PRO A 47 -23.74 -3.69 -0.58
CA PRO A 47 -24.86 -4.29 0.13
C PRO A 47 -25.18 -3.54 1.43
N ALA A 48 -26.47 -3.36 1.74
CA ALA A 48 -26.92 -2.52 2.86
C ALA A 48 -26.25 -2.87 4.20
N ALA A 49 -26.13 -4.15 4.53
CA ALA A 49 -25.49 -4.60 5.76
C ALA A 49 -24.01 -4.18 5.86
N ILE A 50 -23.26 -4.23 4.75
CA ILE A 50 -21.87 -3.79 4.69
C ILE A 50 -21.80 -2.27 4.77
N ALA A 51 -22.67 -1.57 4.03
CA ALA A 51 -22.75 -0.11 4.07
C ALA A 51 -23.03 0.42 5.48
N ASP A 52 -23.94 -0.23 6.22
CA ASP A 52 -24.30 0.14 7.59
C ASP A 52 -23.15 -0.12 8.57
N LEU A 53 -22.49 -1.28 8.45
CA LEU A 53 -21.32 -1.63 9.25
C LEU A 53 -20.18 -0.61 9.07
N LEU A 54 -19.81 -0.33 7.82
CA LEU A 54 -18.72 0.61 7.51
C LEU A 54 -19.06 2.06 7.89
N ARG A 55 -20.34 2.44 7.85
CA ARG A 55 -20.81 3.75 8.33
C ARG A 55 -20.70 3.88 9.85
N ALA A 56 -20.95 2.80 10.58
CA ALA A 56 -20.85 2.76 12.03
C ALA A 56 -19.40 2.73 12.51
N TYR A 57 -18.51 2.01 11.82
CA TYR A 57 -17.11 1.77 12.22
C TYR A 57 -16.10 2.19 11.13
N PRO A 58 -16.10 3.47 10.71
CA PRO A 58 -15.26 3.93 9.60
C PRO A 58 -13.77 3.93 9.96
N PHE A 59 -13.41 4.21 11.22
CA PHE A 59 -12.00 4.28 11.64
C PHE A 59 -11.39 2.90 11.82
N ASP A 60 -12.16 1.92 12.31
CA ASP A 60 -11.73 0.52 12.38
C ASP A 60 -11.48 -0.04 10.97
N PHE A 61 -12.39 0.24 10.03
CA PHE A 61 -12.20 -0.09 8.62
C PHE A 61 -10.94 0.56 8.02
N LEU A 62 -10.76 1.87 8.20
CA LEU A 62 -9.59 2.58 7.69
C LEU A 62 -8.30 2.08 8.33
N TYR A 63 -8.33 1.72 9.61
CA TYR A 63 -7.17 1.16 10.29
C TYR A 63 -6.83 -0.23 9.75
N GLY A 64 -7.83 -1.11 9.59
CA GLY A 64 -7.66 -2.40 8.93
C GLY A 64 -7.01 -2.29 7.55
N ASN A 65 -7.43 -1.27 6.78
CA ASN A 65 -6.92 -1.02 5.43
C ASN A 65 -5.44 -0.56 5.37
N ILE A 66 -4.82 -0.22 6.51
CA ILE A 66 -3.40 0.12 6.62
C ILE A 66 -2.62 -0.77 7.60
N ALA A 67 -3.30 -1.71 8.28
CA ALA A 67 -2.70 -2.45 9.39
C ALA A 67 -1.65 -3.46 8.94
N ALA A 68 -1.84 -4.06 7.76
CA ALA A 68 -0.91 -5.05 7.20
C ALA A 68 0.52 -4.50 7.00
N ASP A 69 0.66 -3.19 6.78
CA ASP A 69 1.96 -2.53 6.61
C ASP A 69 2.67 -2.22 7.93
N SER A 70 1.92 -2.16 9.03
CA SER A 70 2.42 -1.83 10.37
C SER A 70 3.00 -3.05 11.12
N SER A 71 2.84 -4.25 10.57
CA SER A 71 3.33 -5.50 11.14
C SER A 71 4.86 -5.61 10.95
N ILE A 72 5.65 -4.89 11.77
CA ILE A 72 7.14 -4.91 11.78
C ILE A 72 7.74 -6.32 12.01
N ALA A 73 6.94 -7.34 12.30
CA ALA A 73 7.40 -8.71 12.51
C ALA A 73 7.55 -9.55 11.22
N LYS A 74 7.80 -8.92 10.05
CA LYS A 74 7.85 -9.59 8.72
C LYS A 74 8.82 -10.78 8.66
N HIS A 75 9.92 -10.75 9.42
CA HIS A 75 10.90 -11.84 9.47
C HIS A 75 10.69 -12.88 10.58
N TYR A 76 9.72 -12.66 11.48
CA TYR A 76 9.48 -13.53 12.63
C TYR A 76 8.08 -14.15 12.64
N ALA A 77 7.23 -13.80 11.67
CA ALA A 77 5.99 -14.52 11.43
C ALA A 77 6.32 -16.00 11.11
N PRO A 78 5.63 -16.97 11.72
CA PRO A 78 5.76 -18.37 11.34
C PRO A 78 5.60 -18.54 9.82
N LEU A 79 6.33 -19.49 9.23
CA LEU A 79 6.18 -19.85 7.81
C LEU A 79 4.69 -20.01 7.46
N GLY A 80 4.24 -19.27 6.45
CA GLY A 80 2.84 -19.28 6.04
C GLY A 80 1.94 -18.24 6.71
N ARG A 81 2.41 -17.39 7.64
CA ARG A 81 1.58 -16.36 8.31
C ARG A 81 1.96 -14.93 7.93
N HIS A 82 2.43 -14.73 6.70
CA HIS A 82 2.77 -13.38 6.22
C HIS A 82 1.49 -12.52 6.15
N CYS A 83 1.59 -11.25 6.59
CA CYS A 83 0.44 -10.33 6.67
C CYS A 83 -0.26 -10.12 5.31
N HIS A 84 0.49 -10.23 4.21
CA HIS A 84 -0.04 -10.13 2.83
C HIS A 84 -0.62 -11.44 2.26
N TYR A 85 -0.93 -12.45 3.08
CA TYR A 85 -1.61 -13.65 2.60
C TYR A 85 -3.13 -13.58 2.81
N TRP A 86 -3.88 -13.92 1.75
CA TRP A 86 -5.35 -13.93 1.76
C TRP A 86 -5.96 -14.67 2.95
N HIS A 87 -5.44 -15.85 3.27
CA HIS A 87 -5.99 -16.63 4.38
C HIS A 87 -5.75 -15.98 5.76
N VAL A 88 -4.70 -15.16 5.92
CA VAL A 88 -4.47 -14.39 7.15
C VAL A 88 -5.50 -13.27 7.27
N GLY A 89 -5.72 -12.53 6.19
CA GLY A 89 -6.77 -11.50 6.15
C GLY A 89 -8.18 -12.09 6.37
N GLN A 90 -8.45 -13.26 5.79
CA GLN A 90 -9.72 -13.96 5.97
C GLN A 90 -9.88 -14.43 7.42
N GLU A 91 -8.84 -15.01 8.03
CA GLU A 91 -8.85 -15.43 9.43
C GLU A 91 -9.08 -14.24 10.39
N ILE A 92 -8.45 -13.08 10.11
CA ILE A 92 -8.69 -11.83 10.84
C ILE A 92 -10.16 -11.43 10.81
N HIS A 93 -10.80 -11.53 9.65
CA HIS A 93 -12.22 -11.18 9.48
C HIS A 93 -13.15 -12.22 10.11
N ASP A 94 -12.90 -13.51 9.89
CA ASP A 94 -13.77 -14.61 10.34
C ASP A 94 -13.79 -14.74 11.87
N LEU A 95 -12.68 -14.41 12.54
CA LEU A 95 -12.55 -14.46 13.99
C LEU A 95 -12.90 -13.13 14.68
N ALA A 96 -13.47 -12.17 13.97
CA ALA A 96 -13.91 -10.91 14.55
C ALA A 96 -15.07 -11.11 15.53
N GLU A 97 -14.87 -10.70 16.79
CA GLU A 97 -15.86 -10.88 17.87
C GLU A 97 -16.84 -9.70 18.01
N SER A 98 -16.51 -8.54 17.40
CA SER A 98 -17.30 -7.31 17.46
C SER A 98 -17.53 -6.71 16.07
N ASP A 99 -18.55 -5.87 15.91
CA ASP A 99 -18.82 -5.18 14.64
C ASP A 99 -17.66 -4.25 14.23
N ALA A 100 -17.01 -3.61 15.20
CA ALA A 100 -15.77 -2.85 14.97
C ALA A 100 -14.69 -3.74 14.35
N MET A 101 -14.46 -4.93 14.92
CA MET A 101 -13.47 -5.88 14.41
C MET A 101 -13.87 -6.48 13.06
N ARG A 102 -15.17 -6.63 12.77
CA ARG A 102 -15.65 -7.04 11.45
C ARG A 102 -15.31 -5.97 10.41
N ALA A 103 -15.55 -4.69 10.72
CA ALA A 103 -15.17 -3.57 9.86
C ALA A 103 -13.65 -3.49 9.65
N PHE A 104 -12.87 -3.69 10.70
CA PHE A 104 -11.41 -3.82 10.63
C PHE A 104 -10.98 -4.95 9.68
N GLY A 105 -11.54 -6.15 9.83
CA GLY A 105 -11.23 -7.28 8.96
C GLY A 105 -11.58 -7.02 7.48
N LEU A 106 -12.71 -6.35 7.20
CA LEU A 106 -13.05 -5.92 5.85
C LEU A 106 -12.04 -4.90 5.29
N GLY A 107 -11.58 -3.97 6.14
CA GLY A 107 -10.49 -3.04 5.79
C GLY A 107 -9.22 -3.79 5.40
N TYR A 108 -8.83 -4.79 6.20
CA TYR A 108 -7.66 -5.62 5.95
C TYR A 108 -7.78 -6.39 4.63
N LEU A 109 -8.94 -6.95 4.32
CA LEU A 109 -9.17 -7.63 3.04
C LEU A 109 -9.13 -6.65 1.85
N CYS A 110 -9.65 -5.43 2.01
CA CYS A 110 -9.52 -4.37 1.01
C CYS A 110 -8.05 -4.00 0.75
N HIS A 111 -7.22 -3.93 1.79
CA HIS A 111 -5.78 -3.71 1.65
C HIS A 111 -5.17 -4.77 0.72
N LEU A 112 -5.41 -6.05 1.01
CA LEU A 112 -4.92 -7.16 0.18
C LEU A 112 -5.42 -7.06 -1.27
N ALA A 113 -6.70 -6.70 -1.46
CA ALA A 113 -7.27 -6.52 -2.79
C ALA A 113 -6.53 -5.44 -3.59
N ALA A 114 -6.23 -4.30 -2.97
CA ALA A 114 -5.49 -3.21 -3.60
C ALA A 114 -4.07 -3.64 -4.00
N ASP A 115 -3.41 -4.37 -3.10
CA ASP A 115 -2.03 -4.81 -3.26
C ASP A 115 -1.85 -5.86 -4.36
N THR A 116 -2.91 -6.61 -4.67
CA THR A 116 -2.88 -7.43 -5.89
C THR A 116 -2.63 -6.59 -7.13
N ILE A 117 -3.16 -5.36 -7.20
CA ILE A 117 -2.92 -4.48 -8.34
C ILE A 117 -1.53 -3.85 -8.29
N ALA A 118 -1.09 -3.42 -7.11
CA ALA A 118 0.24 -2.88 -6.88
C ALA A 118 1.33 -3.85 -7.35
N HIS A 119 1.28 -5.11 -6.88
CA HIS A 119 2.40 -6.03 -7.04
C HIS A 119 2.28 -7.00 -8.20
N ASN A 120 1.12 -7.12 -8.84
CA ASN A 120 1.00 -7.95 -10.04
C ASN A 120 1.10 -7.12 -11.33
N TYR A 121 0.80 -5.81 -11.28
CA TYR A 121 0.80 -4.96 -12.47
C TYR A 121 1.70 -3.73 -12.31
N PHE A 122 1.44 -2.87 -11.31
CA PHE A 122 2.10 -1.58 -11.26
C PHE A 122 3.61 -1.66 -11.01
N VAL A 123 4.00 -2.13 -9.82
CA VAL A 123 5.39 -2.15 -9.37
C VAL A 123 6.26 -3.02 -10.30
N PRO A 124 5.88 -4.26 -10.68
CA PRO A 124 6.64 -5.05 -11.63
C PRO A 124 6.87 -4.34 -12.98
N ARG A 125 5.84 -3.66 -13.52
CA ARG A 125 5.96 -2.85 -14.74
C ARG A 125 7.00 -1.76 -14.57
N GLN A 126 6.96 -1.02 -13.47
CA GLN A 126 7.92 0.07 -13.24
C GLN A 126 9.34 -0.43 -13.00
N LEU A 127 9.52 -1.55 -12.30
CA LEU A 127 10.81 -2.23 -12.14
C LEU A 127 11.35 -2.76 -13.47
N MET A 128 10.46 -3.18 -14.37
CA MET A 128 10.84 -3.61 -15.71
C MET A 128 11.26 -2.43 -16.60
N LEU A 129 10.63 -1.26 -16.46
CA LEU A 129 10.96 -0.06 -17.24
C LEU A 129 12.21 0.66 -16.73
N THR A 130 12.47 0.64 -15.42
CA THR A 130 13.48 1.49 -14.80
C THR A 130 14.71 0.74 -14.30
N SER A 131 15.86 1.42 -14.22
CA SER A 131 17.10 0.83 -13.70
C SER A 131 17.22 1.08 -12.19
N SER A 132 16.43 0.38 -11.39
CA SER A 132 16.55 0.39 -9.93
C SER A 132 16.79 -1.03 -9.40
N THR A 133 17.43 -1.12 -8.23
CA THR A 133 17.44 -2.36 -7.44
C THR A 133 16.03 -2.58 -6.89
N ALA A 134 15.66 -3.84 -6.63
CA ALA A 134 14.28 -4.19 -6.32
C ALA A 134 13.69 -3.44 -5.12
N ALA A 135 14.39 -3.46 -4.00
CA ALA A 135 13.88 -2.90 -2.75
C ALA A 135 13.76 -1.37 -2.83
N VAL A 136 14.78 -0.69 -3.37
CA VAL A 136 14.76 0.76 -3.54
C VAL A 136 13.77 1.18 -4.63
N GLY A 137 13.62 0.38 -5.69
CA GLY A 137 12.69 0.64 -6.78
C GLY A 137 11.23 0.45 -6.36
N HIS A 138 10.94 -0.57 -5.56
CA HIS A 138 9.60 -0.91 -5.08
C HIS A 138 9.00 0.26 -4.30
N SER A 139 9.58 0.57 -3.14
CA SER A 139 9.06 1.65 -2.28
C SER A 139 9.14 3.02 -2.95
N TYR A 140 10.11 3.24 -3.85
CA TYR A 140 10.14 4.46 -4.66
C TYR A 140 8.88 4.63 -5.52
N TRP A 141 8.43 3.57 -6.19
CA TRP A 141 7.28 3.66 -7.11
C TRP A 141 5.96 3.82 -6.36
N GLU A 142 5.81 3.21 -5.20
CA GLU A 142 4.62 3.38 -4.34
C GLU A 142 4.56 4.80 -3.78
N THR A 143 5.66 5.33 -3.24
CA THR A 143 5.74 6.72 -2.78
C THR A 143 5.50 7.70 -3.92
N ARG A 144 5.90 7.39 -5.16
CA ARG A 144 5.59 8.22 -6.33
C ARG A 144 4.08 8.26 -6.61
N VAL A 145 3.34 7.16 -6.42
CA VAL A 145 1.88 7.17 -6.52
C VAL A 145 1.26 8.00 -5.40
N GLU A 146 1.68 7.81 -4.15
CA GLU A 146 1.19 8.62 -3.03
C GLU A 146 1.43 10.13 -3.26
N ALA A 147 2.61 10.50 -3.75
CA ALA A 147 2.94 11.87 -4.07
C ALA A 147 2.04 12.48 -5.16
N HIS A 148 1.38 11.66 -6.01
CA HIS A 148 0.34 12.18 -6.90
C HIS A 148 -0.89 12.60 -6.10
N LEU A 149 -1.30 11.82 -5.09
CA LEU A 149 -2.48 12.09 -4.26
C LEU A 149 -2.35 13.37 -3.41
N GLY A 150 -1.11 13.80 -3.15
CA GLY A 150 -0.79 14.93 -2.29
C GLY A 150 -0.78 14.60 -0.80
N ASP A 151 -0.33 15.55 0.02
CA ASP A 151 0.00 15.30 1.44
C ASP A 151 -1.22 15.08 2.34
N ALA A 152 -2.45 15.27 1.84
CA ALA A 152 -3.66 15.15 2.65
C ALA A 152 -3.87 13.71 3.15
N TYR A 153 -3.64 12.71 2.29
CA TYR A 153 -3.89 11.31 2.61
C TYR A 153 -2.78 10.70 3.49
N ALA A 154 -1.52 11.11 3.30
CA ALA A 154 -0.44 10.73 4.19
C ALA A 154 -0.68 11.27 5.62
N ARG A 155 -1.20 12.49 5.76
CA ARG A 155 -1.61 13.06 7.06
C ARG A 155 -2.80 12.32 7.66
N ALA A 156 -3.81 11.97 6.87
CA ALA A 156 -4.94 11.19 7.33
C ALA A 156 -4.55 9.77 7.79
N ALA A 157 -3.64 9.10 7.07
CA ALA A 157 -3.09 7.81 7.52
C ALA A 157 -2.44 7.94 8.89
N LYS A 158 -1.62 8.98 9.08
CA LYS A 158 -1.06 9.31 10.38
C LYS A 158 -2.13 9.52 11.45
N ASP A 159 -3.18 10.29 11.16
CA ASP A 159 -4.25 10.56 12.12
C ASP A 159 -4.98 9.28 12.53
N VAL A 160 -5.30 8.40 11.58
CA VAL A 160 -5.89 7.07 11.84
C VAL A 160 -4.98 6.24 12.74
N ILE A 161 -3.69 6.17 12.45
CA ILE A 161 -2.70 5.40 13.24
C ILE A 161 -2.60 5.88 14.69
N LEU A 162 -2.83 7.17 14.93
CA LEU A 162 -2.70 7.76 16.27
C LEU A 162 -3.91 7.51 17.17
N LEU A 163 -5.03 7.00 16.63
CA LEU A 163 -6.19 6.58 17.41
C LEU A 163 -5.86 5.38 18.31
N ASP A 164 -6.74 5.09 19.27
CA ASP A 164 -6.63 3.89 20.09
C ASP A 164 -7.21 2.69 19.34
N HIS A 165 -6.33 1.75 19.00
CA HIS A 165 -6.65 0.51 18.29
C HIS A 165 -6.35 -0.72 19.15
N SER A 166 -6.39 -0.59 20.47
CA SER A 166 -5.99 -1.67 21.39
C SER A 166 -6.71 -3.00 21.16
N GLU A 167 -7.99 -2.98 20.77
CA GLU A 167 -8.75 -4.19 20.41
C GLU A 167 -8.21 -4.84 19.12
N ALA A 168 -8.02 -4.05 18.06
CA ALA A 168 -7.49 -4.51 16.78
C ALA A 168 -6.04 -5.01 16.90
N ASP A 169 -5.21 -4.28 17.66
CA ASP A 169 -3.83 -4.66 17.97
C ASP A 169 -3.79 -6.01 18.70
N ALA A 170 -4.63 -6.21 19.72
CA ALA A 170 -4.73 -7.47 20.45
C ALA A 170 -5.23 -8.61 19.54
N HIS A 171 -6.14 -8.31 18.61
CA HIS A 171 -6.61 -9.27 17.63
C HIS A 171 -5.50 -9.72 16.67
N LEU A 172 -4.73 -8.78 16.12
CA LEU A 172 -3.57 -9.07 15.27
C LEU A 172 -2.50 -9.86 16.02
N ASP A 173 -2.22 -9.53 17.29
CA ASP A 173 -1.26 -10.24 18.14
C ASP A 173 -1.64 -11.71 18.34
N ARG A 174 -2.94 -12.01 18.52
CA ARG A 174 -3.42 -13.40 18.65
C ARG A 174 -3.21 -14.20 17.37
N LEU A 175 -3.32 -13.56 16.21
CA LEU A 175 -3.33 -14.24 14.92
C LEU A 175 -1.96 -14.27 14.24
N ILE A 176 -1.28 -13.15 14.04
CA ILE A 176 -0.10 -13.09 13.17
C ILE A 176 1.16 -13.62 13.86
N ALA A 177 1.37 -13.34 15.16
CA ALA A 177 2.48 -13.91 15.93
C ALA A 177 2.32 -13.73 17.46
N PRO A 178 2.39 -14.81 18.27
CA PRO A 178 2.57 -14.69 19.73
C PRO A 178 3.98 -14.26 20.19
N THR A 179 4.84 -13.67 19.35
CA THR A 179 6.30 -13.72 19.57
C THR A 179 7.04 -12.36 19.57
N ILE A 180 7.58 -12.06 20.78
CA ILE A 180 8.84 -11.39 21.21
C ILE A 180 8.95 -9.85 21.23
N PHE A 181 8.01 -9.06 20.71
CA PHE A 181 7.91 -7.63 21.08
C PHE A 181 6.45 -7.20 21.10
N SER A 182 5.95 -6.74 22.26
CA SER A 182 4.58 -6.22 22.36
C SER A 182 4.33 -5.16 21.30
N VAL A 183 3.14 -5.10 20.72
CA VAL A 183 2.69 -4.03 19.80
C VAL A 183 3.04 -2.63 20.33
N ARG A 184 3.11 -2.45 21.65
CA ARG A 184 3.58 -1.23 22.32
C ARG A 184 4.98 -0.73 21.88
N THR A 185 5.91 -1.63 21.58
CA THR A 185 7.29 -1.31 21.14
C THR A 185 7.34 -1.06 19.64
N ASN A 186 6.59 -1.85 18.86
CA ASN A 186 6.38 -1.63 17.42
C ASN A 186 5.75 -0.23 17.17
N ARG A 187 4.77 0.15 17.99
CA ARG A 187 4.12 1.47 17.97
C ARG A 187 5.07 2.63 18.26
N ARG A 188 6.14 2.45 19.05
CA ARG A 188 7.16 3.50 19.27
C ARG A 188 8.05 3.69 18.05
N LEU A 189 8.43 2.60 17.36
CA LEU A 189 9.21 2.65 16.13
C LEU A 189 8.39 3.24 14.97
N PHE A 190 7.14 2.82 14.83
CA PHE A 190 6.20 3.35 13.85
C PHE A 190 5.90 4.85 14.08
N ARG A 191 5.63 5.26 15.33
CA ARG A 191 5.51 6.69 15.69
C ARG A 191 6.80 7.47 15.42
N GLY A 192 7.96 6.84 15.55
CA GLY A 192 9.25 7.41 15.18
C GLY A 192 9.36 7.68 13.67
N MET A 193 8.94 6.72 12.84
CA MET A 193 8.89 6.84 11.37
C MET A 193 7.91 7.95 10.92
N VAL A 194 6.74 8.04 11.56
CA VAL A 194 5.73 9.09 11.35
C VAL A 194 6.17 10.49 11.79
N ARG A 195 7.18 10.60 12.67
CA ARG A 195 7.84 11.88 13.01
C ARG A 195 8.93 12.24 11.99
N LEU A 196 9.57 11.26 11.36
CA LEU A 196 10.54 11.51 10.29
C LEU A 196 9.87 12.08 9.02
N THR A 197 8.63 11.68 8.74
CA THR A 197 7.80 12.27 7.67
C THR A 197 7.36 13.72 7.97
N GLU A 198 7.47 14.20 9.21
CA GLU A 198 7.23 15.63 9.58
C GLU A 198 8.45 16.52 9.36
N THR A 199 9.60 15.96 8.97
CA THR A 199 10.74 16.82 8.63
C THR A 199 10.46 17.52 7.31
N THR A 200 10.62 18.84 7.28
CA THR A 200 10.61 19.67 6.07
C THR A 200 11.54 19.14 4.97
N SER A 201 12.52 18.32 5.34
CA SER A 201 13.41 17.58 4.44
C SER A 201 12.71 16.48 3.64
N TRP A 202 11.78 15.71 4.22
CA TRP A 202 11.03 14.68 3.50
C TRP A 202 10.04 15.34 2.53
N GLN A 203 9.29 16.35 2.98
CA GLN A 203 8.36 17.10 2.13
C GLN A 203 9.05 17.68 0.89
N ARG A 204 10.25 18.27 1.07
CA ARG A 204 11.08 18.73 -0.06
C ARG A 204 11.59 17.59 -0.93
N ALA A 205 11.96 16.45 -0.36
CA ALA A 205 12.41 15.28 -1.14
C ALA A 205 11.28 14.67 -1.98
N SER A 206 10.05 14.62 -1.48
CA SER A 206 8.86 14.18 -2.23
C SER A 206 8.52 15.14 -3.38
N GLN A 207 8.55 16.45 -3.10
CA GLN A 207 8.33 17.48 -4.13
C GLN A 207 9.42 17.45 -5.22
N VAL A 208 10.69 17.32 -4.83
CA VAL A 208 11.82 17.17 -5.76
C VAL A 208 11.73 15.87 -6.55
N ALA A 209 11.29 14.77 -5.94
CA ALA A 209 11.06 13.50 -6.63
C ALA A 209 9.90 13.60 -7.65
N ARG A 210 8.92 14.48 -7.44
CA ARG A 210 7.86 14.77 -8.41
C ARG A 210 8.36 15.65 -9.56
N GLU A 211 9.08 16.72 -9.24
CA GLU A 211 9.49 17.76 -10.20
C GLU A 211 10.73 17.40 -11.04
N TYR A 212 11.64 16.57 -10.52
CA TYR A 212 12.93 16.25 -11.16
C TYR A 212 13.11 14.76 -11.49
N SER A 213 12.05 13.95 -11.44
CA SER A 213 12.21 12.54 -11.78
C SER A 213 12.57 12.34 -13.24
N ARG A 214 13.68 11.61 -13.44
CA ARG A 214 14.11 11.08 -14.74
C ARG A 214 13.05 10.15 -15.38
N TRP A 215 12.11 9.61 -14.61
CA TRP A 215 11.10 8.66 -15.07
C TRP A 215 9.69 9.23 -14.83
N GLY A 216 9.05 9.64 -15.92
CA GLY A 216 7.68 10.12 -15.91
C GLY A 216 6.70 9.03 -15.49
N LEU A 217 5.68 9.42 -14.72
CA LEU A 217 4.54 8.60 -14.35
C LEU A 217 3.30 9.33 -14.89
N ALA A 218 2.55 8.68 -15.79
CA ALA A 218 1.41 9.32 -16.44
C ALA A 218 0.16 9.25 -15.56
N ASP A 219 -0.64 10.33 -15.55
CA ASP A 219 -1.92 10.38 -14.84
C ASP A 219 -2.84 9.21 -15.18
N GLN A 220 -2.88 8.80 -16.45
CA GLN A 220 -3.70 7.68 -16.90
C GLN A 220 -3.21 6.34 -16.33
N ASP A 221 -1.89 6.17 -16.18
CA ASP A 221 -1.33 4.98 -15.53
C ASP A 221 -1.75 4.96 -14.06
N VAL A 222 -1.66 6.09 -13.34
CA VAL A 222 -2.08 6.18 -11.92
C VAL A 222 -3.58 5.94 -11.78
N GLU A 223 -4.41 6.61 -12.58
CA GLU A 223 -5.87 6.47 -12.57
C GLU A 223 -6.29 5.02 -12.86
N GLY A 224 -5.68 4.35 -13.83
CA GLY A 224 -6.02 2.98 -14.18
C GLY A 224 -5.74 1.99 -13.04
N HIS A 225 -4.58 2.10 -12.39
CA HIS A 225 -4.20 1.17 -11.32
C HIS A 225 -5.00 1.44 -10.03
N LEU A 226 -5.20 2.70 -9.66
CA LEU A 226 -6.03 3.04 -8.48
C LEU A 226 -7.51 2.73 -8.74
N GLY A 227 -8.00 2.96 -9.95
CA GLY A 227 -9.36 2.60 -10.32
C GLY A 227 -9.63 1.11 -10.28
N LEU A 228 -8.70 0.29 -10.79
CA LEU A 228 -8.85 -1.16 -10.67
C LEU A 228 -8.71 -1.65 -9.22
N SER A 229 -7.84 -1.03 -8.43
CA SER A 229 -7.72 -1.31 -6.98
C SER A 229 -9.05 -1.04 -6.26
N PHE A 230 -9.70 0.09 -6.56
CA PHE A 230 -11.00 0.44 -6.03
C PHE A 230 -12.09 -0.54 -6.46
N ASP A 231 -12.17 -0.90 -7.73
CA ASP A 231 -13.14 -1.88 -8.23
C ASP A 231 -13.01 -3.22 -7.51
N TYR A 232 -11.77 -3.70 -7.30
CA TYR A 232 -11.52 -4.94 -6.57
C TYR A 232 -11.97 -4.86 -5.10
N MET A 233 -11.80 -3.71 -4.44
CA MET A 233 -12.35 -3.49 -3.10
C MET A 233 -13.88 -3.56 -3.09
N ILE A 234 -14.55 -2.89 -4.05
CA ILE A 234 -16.02 -2.89 -4.12
C ILE A 234 -16.57 -4.29 -4.44
N GLU A 235 -15.94 -5.02 -5.37
CA GLU A 235 -16.30 -6.41 -5.67
C GLU A 235 -16.14 -7.33 -4.45
N LEU A 236 -15.05 -7.18 -3.71
CA LEU A 236 -14.78 -7.92 -2.48
C LEU A 236 -15.83 -7.65 -1.41
N LEU A 237 -16.13 -6.38 -1.15
CA LEU A 237 -17.17 -5.98 -0.20
C LEU A 237 -18.58 -6.36 -0.66
N GLY A 238 -18.80 -6.50 -1.97
CA GLY A 238 -20.05 -6.94 -2.57
C GLY A 238 -20.31 -8.44 -2.47
N GLY A 239 -19.32 -9.24 -2.07
CA GLY A 239 -19.42 -10.71 -2.00
C GLY A 239 -19.40 -11.39 -3.37
N SER A 240 -18.98 -10.70 -4.43
CA SER A 240 -18.77 -11.29 -5.75
C SER A 240 -17.55 -12.20 -5.74
N SER A 241 -17.48 -13.22 -6.62
CA SER A 241 -16.25 -14.01 -6.79
C SER A 241 -15.12 -13.10 -7.26
N VAL A 242 -14.28 -12.64 -6.34
CA VAL A 242 -13.35 -11.54 -6.60
C VAL A 242 -12.21 -12.03 -7.47
N SER A 243 -11.99 -11.37 -8.62
CA SER A 243 -10.78 -11.59 -9.44
C SER A 243 -9.50 -11.38 -8.63
N ALA A 244 -9.54 -10.54 -7.59
CA ALA A 244 -8.44 -10.31 -6.67
C ALA A 244 -7.93 -11.59 -5.97
N HIS A 245 -8.81 -12.52 -5.59
CA HIS A 245 -8.39 -13.76 -4.91
C HIS A 245 -7.55 -14.70 -5.81
N GLN A 246 -7.56 -14.49 -7.12
CA GLN A 246 -6.72 -15.22 -8.07
C GLN A 246 -5.29 -14.69 -8.13
N LEU A 247 -5.05 -13.52 -7.53
CA LEU A 247 -3.76 -12.85 -7.50
C LEU A 247 -3.17 -12.92 -6.10
N ASP A 248 -1.84 -13.01 -6.05
CA ASP A 248 -1.07 -12.98 -4.81
C ASP A 248 -0.87 -11.52 -4.38
N PRO A 249 -1.41 -11.08 -3.21
CA PRO A 249 -1.25 -9.72 -2.74
C PRO A 249 0.21 -9.37 -2.47
N SER A 250 1.08 -10.34 -2.15
CA SER A 250 2.51 -10.07 -1.95
C SER A 250 3.28 -9.91 -3.28
N GLY A 251 2.71 -10.41 -4.38
CA GLY A 251 3.28 -10.37 -5.74
C GLY A 251 4.71 -10.91 -5.85
N GLU A 252 5.10 -11.89 -5.02
CA GLU A 252 6.46 -12.45 -5.00
C GLU A 252 6.92 -12.88 -6.40
N ARG A 253 6.03 -13.56 -7.14
CA ARG A 253 6.30 -14.08 -8.49
C ARG A 253 6.44 -12.95 -9.53
N PRO A 254 5.45 -12.04 -9.74
CA PRO A 254 5.59 -10.92 -10.67
C PRO A 254 6.84 -10.06 -10.41
N LEU A 255 7.11 -9.70 -9.15
CA LEU A 255 8.26 -8.87 -8.77
C LEU A 255 9.60 -9.52 -9.10
N LYS A 256 9.72 -10.84 -8.89
CA LYS A 256 10.89 -11.62 -9.31
C LYS A 256 11.00 -11.68 -10.84
N THR A 257 9.88 -11.97 -11.51
CA THR A 257 9.78 -12.14 -12.96
C THR A 257 10.17 -10.86 -13.71
N ALA A 258 9.76 -9.68 -13.23
CA ALA A 258 10.09 -8.39 -13.84
C ALA A 258 11.60 -8.18 -14.02
N LYS A 259 12.40 -8.57 -13.01
CA LYS A 259 13.86 -8.46 -13.06
C LYS A 259 14.49 -9.41 -14.06
N GLU A 260 13.98 -10.63 -14.11
CA GLU A 260 14.46 -11.66 -15.03
C GLU A 260 14.13 -11.29 -16.47
N LEU A 261 12.90 -10.81 -16.73
CA LEU A 261 12.47 -10.31 -18.03
C LEU A 261 13.26 -9.08 -18.46
N ARG A 262 13.43 -8.07 -17.61
CA ARG A 262 14.26 -6.89 -17.92
C ARG A 262 15.68 -7.29 -18.34
N ARG A 263 16.33 -8.18 -17.58
CA ARG A 263 17.67 -8.69 -17.90
C ARG A 263 17.70 -9.46 -19.23
N ARG A 264 16.64 -10.21 -19.56
CA ARG A 264 16.51 -10.93 -20.83
C ARG A 264 16.33 -9.95 -22.00
N VAL A 265 15.39 -9.03 -21.91
CA VAL A 265 15.09 -8.04 -22.97
C VAL A 265 16.30 -7.16 -23.26
N LEU A 266 16.99 -6.66 -22.23
CA LEU A 266 18.20 -5.84 -22.38
C LEU A 266 19.37 -6.59 -23.06
N ARG A 267 19.48 -7.91 -22.81
CA ARG A 267 20.48 -8.76 -23.46
C ARG A 267 20.14 -9.01 -24.93
N ALA A 268 18.87 -9.28 -25.24
CA ALA A 268 18.43 -9.58 -26.59
C ALA A 268 18.34 -8.35 -27.52
N SER A 269 18.06 -7.17 -26.97
CA SER A 269 17.71 -5.98 -27.75
C SER A 269 18.76 -4.87 -27.71
N GLY A 270 19.82 -5.04 -26.91
CA GLY A 270 20.79 -4.01 -26.57
C GLY A 270 20.21 -2.95 -25.61
N ARG A 271 21.09 -2.30 -24.84
CA ARG A 271 20.70 -1.29 -23.82
C ARG A 271 20.03 -0.03 -24.38
N ARG A 272 19.95 0.13 -25.70
CA ARG A 272 19.48 1.34 -26.40
C ARG A 272 18.09 1.21 -27.04
N ASN A 273 17.35 0.12 -26.83
CA ASN A 273 15.99 -0.02 -27.35
C ASN A 273 14.92 0.04 -26.23
N PRO A 274 14.52 1.26 -25.79
CA PRO A 274 13.50 1.43 -24.77
C PRO A 274 12.09 1.03 -25.23
N ALA A 275 11.83 0.93 -26.53
CA ALA A 275 10.54 0.51 -27.05
C ALA A 275 10.25 -0.96 -26.70
N ARG A 276 11.20 -1.87 -26.94
CA ARG A 276 11.03 -3.29 -26.57
C ARG A 276 10.84 -3.53 -25.08
N LEU A 277 11.41 -2.70 -24.22
CA LEU A 277 11.15 -2.76 -22.78
C LEU A 277 9.71 -2.35 -22.45
N ARG A 278 9.17 -1.33 -23.14
CA ARG A 278 7.77 -0.91 -22.98
C ARG A 278 6.81 -1.98 -23.48
N ASP A 279 7.06 -2.54 -24.66
CA ASP A 279 6.21 -3.58 -25.24
C ASP A 279 6.13 -4.80 -24.31
N ALA A 280 7.29 -5.30 -23.85
CA ALA A 280 7.32 -6.45 -22.96
C ALA A 280 6.80 -6.12 -21.54
N ALA A 281 6.93 -4.87 -21.07
CA ALA A 281 6.31 -4.46 -19.81
C ALA A 281 4.79 -4.38 -19.91
N GLN A 282 4.25 -3.95 -21.06
CA GLN A 282 2.82 -3.95 -21.34
C GLN A 282 2.28 -5.38 -21.49
N GLU A 283 3.02 -6.25 -22.19
CA GLU A 283 2.64 -7.65 -22.40
C GLU A 283 2.54 -8.43 -21.08
N HIS A 284 3.50 -8.25 -20.18
CA HIS A 284 3.59 -9.05 -18.95
C HIS A 284 2.93 -8.42 -17.72
N PHE A 285 2.86 -7.09 -17.67
CA PHE A 285 2.42 -6.34 -16.49
C PHE A 285 1.43 -5.21 -16.83
N GLY A 286 0.88 -5.21 -18.05
CA GLY A 286 -0.24 -4.35 -18.39
C GLY A 286 -1.47 -4.72 -17.57
N LEU A 287 -2.27 -3.71 -17.22
CA LEU A 287 -3.56 -3.95 -16.59
C LEU A 287 -4.44 -4.84 -17.48
N PRO A 288 -5.25 -5.73 -16.90
CA PRO A 288 -6.19 -6.53 -17.67
C PRO A 288 -7.17 -5.63 -18.43
N GLU A 289 -7.49 -5.99 -19.66
CA GLU A 289 -8.51 -5.30 -20.46
C GLU A 289 -9.91 -5.64 -19.92
N ARG A 290 -10.31 -4.90 -18.88
CA ARG A 290 -11.66 -4.99 -18.29
C ARG A 290 -12.23 -3.60 -17.99
N PRO A 291 -13.57 -3.44 -18.07
CA PRO A 291 -14.19 -2.17 -17.71
C PRO A 291 -14.01 -1.90 -16.21
N LEU A 292 -13.84 -0.62 -15.89
CA LEU A 292 -13.86 -0.11 -14.52
C LEU A 292 -15.31 0.23 -14.14
N GLU A 293 -16.04 -0.75 -13.64
CA GLU A 293 -17.49 -0.70 -13.43
C GLU A 293 -17.88 0.26 -12.30
N HIS A 294 -17.09 0.31 -11.23
CA HIS A 294 -17.41 1.11 -10.03
C HIS A 294 -16.68 2.45 -10.03
N TRP A 295 -15.39 2.46 -10.36
CA TRP A 295 -14.54 3.66 -10.37
C TRP A 295 -15.07 4.79 -11.24
N LEU A 296 -15.59 4.47 -12.44
CA LEU A 296 -16.10 5.51 -13.35
C LEU A 296 -17.38 6.19 -12.84
N ARG A 297 -18.07 5.57 -11.86
CA ARG A 297 -19.34 6.07 -11.32
C ARG A 297 -19.16 7.02 -10.13
N ILE A 298 -17.95 7.13 -9.56
CA ILE A 298 -17.72 7.97 -8.38
C ILE A 298 -17.30 9.40 -8.79
N PRO A 299 -17.80 10.45 -8.10
CA PRO A 299 -17.64 11.85 -8.52
C PRO A 299 -16.29 12.48 -8.15
N GLN A 300 -15.56 11.94 -7.16
CA GLN A 300 -14.30 12.53 -6.64
C GLN A 300 -13.13 11.53 -6.65
N ARG A 301 -12.76 11.07 -7.84
CA ARG A 301 -11.76 10.00 -8.01
C ARG A 301 -10.33 10.45 -8.34
N LEU A 302 -10.10 11.74 -8.60
CA LEU A 302 -8.79 12.25 -9.05
C LEU A 302 -8.36 13.48 -8.26
N PRO A 303 -7.96 13.34 -6.98
CA PRO A 303 -7.56 14.48 -6.16
C PRO A 303 -6.40 15.28 -6.75
N TRP A 304 -5.53 14.65 -7.56
CA TRP A 304 -4.41 15.29 -8.24
C TRP A 304 -4.79 16.15 -9.45
N ARG A 305 -6.02 16.04 -9.96
CA ARG A 305 -6.56 16.93 -11.00
C ARG A 305 -7.34 18.11 -10.42
N ALA A 306 -7.53 18.16 -9.12
CA ALA A 306 -8.18 19.30 -8.48
C ALA A 306 -7.25 20.52 -8.50
N PRO A 307 -7.80 21.74 -8.65
CA PRO A 307 -7.04 22.97 -8.45
C PRO A 307 -6.28 22.98 -7.12
N GLU A 308 -5.11 23.61 -7.09
CA GLU A 308 -4.27 23.69 -5.88
C GLU A 308 -5.08 24.23 -4.68
N GLY A 309 -5.02 23.52 -3.54
CA GLY A 309 -5.81 23.85 -2.35
C GLY A 309 -7.29 23.43 -2.38
N SER A 310 -7.77 22.82 -3.47
CA SER A 310 -9.16 22.34 -3.61
C SER A 310 -9.29 20.82 -3.74
N ALA A 311 -8.16 20.11 -3.70
CA ALA A 311 -8.16 18.65 -3.63
C ALA A 311 -9.05 18.19 -2.47
N PRO A 312 -9.96 17.23 -2.69
CA PRO A 312 -10.78 16.71 -1.62
C PRO A 312 -9.89 16.18 -0.51
N SER A 313 -9.94 16.84 0.63
CA SER A 313 -9.30 16.35 1.85
C SER A 313 -10.12 15.18 2.41
N PRO A 314 -9.48 14.27 3.15
CA PRO A 314 -10.14 13.32 4.06
C PRO A 314 -11.21 14.00 4.94
N LYS A 315 -12.46 14.11 4.46
CA LYS A 315 -13.54 14.87 5.12
C LYS A 315 -14.06 14.12 6.36
N ALA A 316 -13.86 12.81 6.42
CA ALA A 316 -14.40 11.95 7.47
C ALA A 316 -13.62 12.07 8.80
N LEU A 317 -12.29 12.28 8.74
CA LEU A 317 -11.43 12.34 9.92
C LEU A 317 -11.57 13.65 10.72
N VAL A 318 -11.94 14.75 10.06
CA VAL A 318 -11.95 16.09 10.67
C VAL A 318 -13.26 16.38 11.43
N ASN A 319 -14.38 15.76 11.03
CA ASN A 319 -15.71 16.14 11.52
C ASN A 319 -16.28 15.25 12.65
N ARG A 320 -15.53 14.29 13.19
CA ARG A 320 -15.97 13.46 14.34
C ARG A 320 -15.00 13.46 15.53
N ARG A 321 -14.40 14.61 15.83
CA ARG A 321 -14.11 14.95 17.24
C ARG A 321 -15.37 15.60 17.83
N GLY A 322 -16.36 14.77 18.13
CA GLY A 322 -17.56 15.12 18.88
C GLY A 322 -17.65 14.22 20.08
#